data_AF-A0A512AH30-F1
#
_entry.id   AF-A0A512AH30-F1
#
_cell.length_a   1.000
_cell.length_b   1.000
_cell.length_c   1.000
_cell.angle_alpha   90.00
_cell.angle_beta   90.00
_cell.angle_gamma   90.00
#
_symmetry.space_group_name_H-M   'P 1'
#
loop_
_entity.id
_entity.type
_entity.pdbx_description
1 polymer ?
#
loop_
_entity_poly.entity_id
_entity_poly.type
_entity_poly.pdbx_seq_one_letter_code
_entity_poly.pdbx_strand_id
1 'polypeptide(L)'
;MPDLTALFASGHAADLILVVLAVEALILLRAGRPAIDVALLLLPGACMMLGLRAALVGASWPWIALPLAASFPVHLADLLRRGSGR
;
A
#
# COMPACT_ATOMS: atom_id res chain seq x y z
N MET A 1 1.89 -2.72 -27.98
CA MET A 1 1.10 -2.08 -26.91
C MET A 1 1.89 -0.87 -26.39
N PRO A 2 1.86 0.27 -27.11
CA PRO A 2 2.77 1.40 -26.83
C PRO A 2 2.37 2.32 -25.67
N ASP A 3 1.26 2.07 -24.97
CA ASP A 3 0.78 2.88 -23.83
C ASP A 3 1.13 2.27 -22.45
N LEU A 4 1.03 0.95 -22.30
CA LEU A 4 1.24 0.26 -21.03
C LEU A 4 2.68 0.42 -20.53
N THR A 5 3.67 0.29 -21.42
CA THR A 5 5.07 0.48 -21.03
C THR A 5 5.33 1.88 -20.46
N ALA A 6 4.72 2.91 -21.05
CA ALA A 6 4.85 4.28 -20.56
C ALA A 6 4.20 4.47 -19.18
N LEU A 7 3.06 3.83 -18.94
CA LEU A 7 2.36 3.86 -17.64
C LEU A 7 3.19 3.23 -16.51
N PHE A 8 3.89 2.13 -16.80
CA PHE A 8 4.79 1.49 -15.83
C PHE A 8 6.08 2.29 -15.66
N ALA A 9 6.68 2.77 -16.75
CA ALA A 9 7.91 3.55 -16.70
C ALA A 9 7.75 4.89 -15.95
N SER A 10 6.56 5.50 -15.99
CA SER A 10 6.28 6.72 -15.24
C SER A 10 5.95 6.49 -13.76
N GLY A 11 5.75 5.23 -13.35
CA GLY A 11 5.27 4.87 -12.00
C GLY A 11 3.77 5.06 -11.78
N HIS A 12 3.01 5.54 -12.77
CA HIS A 12 1.57 5.80 -12.63
C HIS A 12 0.72 4.55 -12.41
N ALA A 13 1.22 3.38 -12.84
CA ALA A 13 0.59 2.12 -12.47
C ALA A 13 0.49 1.94 -10.94
N ALA A 14 1.52 2.34 -10.18
CA ALA A 14 1.49 2.29 -8.72
C ALA A 14 0.59 3.39 -8.12
N ASP A 15 0.57 4.58 -8.71
CA ASP A 15 -0.34 5.67 -8.31
C ASP A 15 -1.81 5.25 -8.44
N LEU A 16 -2.17 4.54 -9.53
CA LEU A 16 -3.51 4.01 -9.74
C LEU A 16 -3.93 3.06 -8.61
N ILE A 17 -3.05 2.14 -8.20
CA ILE A 17 -3.36 1.21 -7.11
C ILE A 17 -3.46 1.95 -5.77
N LEU A 18 -2.62 2.95 -5.52
CA LEU A 18 -2.74 3.80 -4.33
C LEU A 18 -4.10 4.51 -4.27
N VAL A 19 -4.62 4.99 -5.41
CA VAL A 19 -5.97 5.57 -5.50
C VAL A 19 -7.03 4.52 -5.19
N VAL A 20 -6.92 3.30 -5.73
CA VAL A 20 -7.85 2.21 -5.42
C VAL A 20 -7.87 1.89 -3.92
N LEU A 21 -6.70 1.80 -3.28
CA LEU A 21 -6.59 1.56 -1.83
C LEU A 21 -7.20 2.72 -1.02
N ALA A 22 -7.02 3.96 -1.45
CA ALA A 22 -7.64 5.12 -0.80
C ALA A 22 -9.17 5.10 -0.93
N VAL A 23 -9.69 4.70 -2.09
CA VAL A 23 -11.14 4.52 -2.32
C VAL A 23 -11.68 3.39 -1.46
N GLU A 24 -10.98 2.25 -1.38
CA GLU A 24 -11.36 1.12 -0.52
C GLU A 24 -11.39 1.53 0.96
N ALA A 25 -10.37 2.25 1.43
CA ALA A 25 -10.33 2.78 2.79
C ALA A 25 -11.56 3.66 3.07
N LEU A 26 -11.89 4.55 2.14
CA LEU A 26 -13.03 5.44 2.27
C LEU A 26 -14.37 4.69 2.31
N ILE A 27 -14.53 3.64 1.49
CA ILE A 27 -15.71 2.77 1.50
C ILE A 27 -15.84 2.09 2.86
N LEU A 28 -14.76 1.49 3.38
CA LEU A 28 -14.77 0.78 4.66
C LEU A 28 -15.04 1.69 5.85
N LEU A 29 -14.43 2.89 5.87
CA LEU A 29 -14.68 3.89 6.90
C LEU A 29 -16.15 4.36 6.89
N ARG A 30 -16.72 4.59 5.71
CA ARG A 30 -18.14 4.95 5.55
C ARG A 30 -19.09 3.82 5.92
N ALA A 31 -18.65 2.58 5.77
CA ALA A 31 -19.37 1.40 6.25
C ALA A 31 -19.26 1.19 7.78
N GLY A 32 -18.64 2.12 8.52
CA GLY A 32 -18.55 2.08 9.97
C GLY A 32 -17.43 1.20 10.52
N ARG A 33 -16.49 0.76 9.67
CA ARG A 33 -15.34 -0.03 10.13
C ARG A 33 -14.40 0.83 10.97
N PRO A 34 -13.86 0.33 12.10
CA PRO A 34 -12.90 1.06 12.90
C PRO A 34 -11.69 1.47 12.06
N ALA A 35 -11.27 2.73 12.17
CA ALA A 35 -10.17 3.25 11.34
C ALA A 35 -8.85 2.46 11.50
N ILE A 36 -8.60 1.95 12.71
CA ILE A 36 -7.44 1.10 12.97
C ILE A 36 -7.50 -0.25 12.22
N ASP A 37 -8.69 -0.82 12.02
CA ASP A 37 -8.84 -2.07 11.24
C ASP A 37 -8.58 -1.81 9.76
N VAL A 38 -9.09 -0.69 9.26
CA VAL A 38 -8.89 -0.26 7.87
C VAL A 38 -7.41 0.03 7.61
N ALA A 39 -6.75 0.72 8.54
CA ALA A 39 -5.32 1.02 8.44
C ALA A 39 -4.48 -0.27 8.45
N LEU A 40 -4.70 -1.19 9.40
CA LEU A 40 -3.96 -2.45 9.47
C LEU A 40 -4.18 -3.34 8.25
N LEU A 41 -5.37 -3.28 7.65
CA LEU A 41 -5.70 -3.99 6.42
C LEU A 41 -4.97 -3.42 5.18
N LEU A 42 -5.02 -2.10 4.99
CA LEU A 42 -4.65 -1.48 3.71
C LEU A 42 -3.26 -0.84 3.68
N LEU A 43 -2.75 -0.36 4.82
CA LEU A 43 -1.48 0.33 4.92
C LEU A 43 -0.28 -0.53 4.44
N PRO A 44 -0.22 -1.86 4.70
CA PRO A 44 0.87 -2.67 4.13
C PRO A 44 0.89 -2.66 2.60
N GLY A 45 -0.29 -2.74 1.96
CA GLY A 45 -0.42 -2.66 0.51
C GLY A 45 0.00 -1.29 -0.01
N ALA A 46 -0.38 -0.21 0.69
CA ALA A 46 0.05 1.14 0.34
C ALA A 46 1.57 1.31 0.44
N CYS A 47 2.18 0.79 1.51
CA CYS A 47 3.63 0.75 1.68
C CYS A 47 4.32 0.01 0.52
N MET A 48 3.84 -1.17 0.14
CA MET A 48 4.38 -1.91 -0.99
C MET A 48 4.28 -1.13 -2.32
N MET A 49 3.15 -0.45 -2.57
CA MET A 49 2.97 0.37 -3.77
C MET A 49 3.85 1.63 -3.79
N LEU A 50 4.10 2.25 -2.64
CA LEU A 50 5.06 3.34 -2.53
C LEU A 50 6.48 2.88 -2.84
N GLY A 51 6.88 1.70 -2.35
CA GLY A 51 8.17 1.08 -2.68
C GLY A 51 8.27 0.74 -4.18
N LEU A 52 7.22 0.16 -4.76
CA LEU A 52 7.14 -0.12 -6.19
C LEU A 52 7.26 1.17 -7.02
N ARG A 53 6.51 2.22 -6.65
CA ARG A 53 6.58 3.52 -7.31
C ARG A 53 8.00 4.07 -7.28
N ALA A 54 8.64 4.06 -6.12
CA ALA A 54 10.02 4.52 -5.94
C ALA A 54 10.99 3.74 -6.85
N ALA A 55 10.81 2.43 -6.97
CA ALA A 55 11.62 1.59 -7.85
C ALA A 55 11.38 1.91 -9.34
N LEU A 56 10.13 2.10 -9.76
CA LEU A 56 9.77 2.40 -11.15
C LEU A 56 10.33 3.74 -11.63
N VAL A 57 10.35 4.77 -10.77
CA VAL A 57 10.87 6.11 -11.11
C VAL A 57 12.38 6.26 -10.89
N GLY A 58 13.08 5.17 -10.55
CA GLY A 58 14.53 5.19 -10.35
C GLY A 58 15.00 5.96 -9.11
N ALA A 59 14.18 5.99 -8.04
CA ALA A 59 14.57 6.61 -6.78
C ALA A 59 15.75 5.87 -6.12
N SER A 60 16.51 6.56 -5.26
CA SER A 60 17.58 5.91 -4.50
C SER A 60 17.05 4.81 -3.57
N TRP A 61 17.88 3.79 -3.33
CA TRP A 61 17.49 2.59 -2.59
C TRP A 61 16.83 2.84 -1.22
N PRO A 62 17.16 3.89 -0.43
CA PRO A 62 16.47 4.13 0.84
C PRO A 62 14.98 4.38 0.68
N TRP A 63 14.57 5.08 -0.39
CA TRP A 63 13.16 5.35 -0.68
C TRP A 63 12.36 4.13 -1.11
N ILE A 64 13.06 3.09 -1.57
CA ILE A 64 12.45 1.79 -1.88
C ILE A 64 12.40 0.94 -0.60
N ALA A 65 13.51 0.87 0.13
CA ALA A 65 13.66 0.01 1.30
C ALA A 65 12.80 0.47 2.49
N LEU A 66 12.69 1.78 2.75
CA LEU A 66 11.92 2.31 3.87
C LEU A 66 10.45 1.89 3.85
N PRO A 67 9.66 2.11 2.78
CA PRO A 67 8.27 1.70 2.76
C PRO A 67 8.11 0.18 2.76
N LEU A 68 9.00 -0.58 2.10
CA LEU A 68 8.98 -2.04 2.16
C LEU A 68 9.27 -2.58 3.57
N ALA A 69 10.23 -2.00 4.28
CA ALA A 69 10.51 -2.37 5.66
C ALA A 69 9.34 -1.99 6.59
N ALA A 70 8.68 -0.85 6.33
CA ALA A 70 7.52 -0.40 7.10
C ALA A 70 6.28 -1.28 6.89
N SER A 71 6.13 -1.99 5.77
CA SER A 71 4.97 -2.88 5.56
C SER A 71 4.98 -4.08 6.51
N PHE A 72 6.17 -4.56 6.91
CA PHE A 72 6.33 -5.71 7.80
C PHE A 72 5.72 -5.52 9.20
N PRO A 73 6.09 -4.48 9.99
CA PRO A 73 5.50 -4.28 11.32
C PRO A 73 3.98 -4.06 11.26
N VAL A 74 3.46 -3.45 10.18
CA VAL A 74 2.02 -3.26 10.00
C VAL A 74 1.30 -4.58 9.75
N HIS A 75 1.85 -5.46 8.88
CA HIS A 75 1.33 -6.82 8.71
C HIS A 75 1.37 -7.61 10.01
N LEU A 76 2.48 -7.54 10.75
CA LEU A 76 2.60 -8.24 12.02
C LEU A 76 1.55 -7.77 13.02
N ALA A 77 1.31 -6.47 13.12
CA ALA A 77 0.27 -5.91 13.99
C ALA A 77 -1.14 -6.40 13.62
N ASP A 78 -1.47 -6.49 12.32
CA ASP A 78 -2.76 -7.03 11.86
C ASP A 78 -2.91 -8.51 12.24
N LEU A 79 -1.88 -9.33 12.01
CA LEU A 79 -1.87 -10.75 12.37
C LEU A 79 -2.02 -10.98 13.87
N LEU A 80 -1.28 -10.24 14.69
CA LEU A 80 -1.37 -10.33 16.15
C LEU A 80 -2.77 -9.99 16.64
N ARG A 81 -3.36 -8.92 16.09
CA ARG A 81 -4.69 -8.46 16.50
C ARG A 81 -5.82 -9.40 16.09
N ARG A 82 -5.71 -10.06 14.93
CA ARG A 82 -6.65 -11.10 14.48
C ARG A 82 -6.43 -12.43 15.20
N GLY A 83 -5.18 -12.78 15.47
CA GLY A 83 -4.79 -14.02 16.15
C GLY A 83 -5.23 -14.08 17.61
N SER A 84 -5.27 -12.93 18.31
CA SER A 84 -5.77 -12.83 19.69
C SER A 84 -7.30 -12.89 19.83
N GLY A 85 -8.05 -12.92 18.73
CA GLY A 85 -9.51 -13.01 18.72
C GLY A 85 -10.07 -14.41 18.46
N ARG A 86 -9.28 -15.47 18.63
CA ARG A 86 -9.77 -16.87 18.65
C ARG A 86 -10.20 -17.27 20.05
#